data_AF-A0A9E2J493-F1
#
_entry.id   AF-A0A9E2J493-F1
#
_cell.length_a   1.000
_cell.length_b   1.000
_cell.length_c   1.000
_cell.angle_alpha   90.00
_cell.angle_beta   90.00
_cell.angle_gamma   90.00
#
_symmetry.space_group_name_H-M   'P 1'
#
loop_
_entity.id
_entity.type
_entity.pdbx_description
1 polymer ?
#
loop_
_entity_poly.entity_id
_entity_poly.type
_entity_poly.pdbx_seq_one_letter_code
_entity_poly.pdbx_strand_id
1 'polypeptide(L)'
;MKRNSIILPEEFLESAKKLYPEIDAANVEIRIDEQNFDSIFNFLIESDKKGKLIRKKKFARILREILLGNYDDDLYGKEEVSSKAKNVTAMKFTGSNNYRIGCKEFFNGNKKVVMITAFHKKSTNGSKNSKKEIAIYEAIGSYEYEF
;
A
#
# COMPACT_ATOMS: atom_id res chain seq x y z
N MET A 1 -4.38 14.68 12.20
CA MET A 1 -4.65 13.75 13.34
C MET A 1 -3.45 12.85 13.47
N LYS A 2 -2.84 12.76 14.66
CA LYS A 2 -1.73 11.82 14.88
C LYS A 2 -2.27 10.40 15.03
N ARG A 3 -1.59 9.42 14.42
CA ARG A 3 -1.95 8.00 14.40
C ARG A 3 -0.71 7.15 14.69
N ASN A 4 -0.94 5.91 15.10
CA ASN A 4 0.12 4.92 15.28
C ASN A 4 0.18 3.98 14.08
N SER A 5 1.32 3.34 13.91
CA SER A 5 1.50 2.33 12.88
C SER A 5 2.34 1.16 13.39
N ILE A 6 2.02 -0.03 12.90
CA ILE A 6 2.66 -1.29 13.24
C ILE A 6 3.57 -1.67 12.08
N ILE A 7 4.79 -2.15 12.37
CA ILE A 7 5.69 -2.67 11.32
C ILE A 7 5.01 -3.86 10.63
N LEU A 8 5.13 -3.93 9.30
CA LEU A 8 4.59 -5.05 8.53
C LEU A 8 5.14 -6.37 9.08
N PRO A 9 4.30 -7.38 9.36
CA PRO A 9 4.77 -8.67 9.85
C PRO A 9 5.83 -9.30 8.94
N GLU A 10 6.88 -9.84 9.56
CA GLU A 10 8.11 -10.28 8.89
C GLU A 10 7.86 -11.37 7.85
N GLU A 11 6.84 -12.21 8.04
CA GLU A 11 6.49 -13.29 7.12
C GLU A 11 6.17 -12.80 5.70
N PHE A 12 5.67 -11.56 5.56
CA PHE A 12 5.43 -10.95 4.26
C PHE A 12 6.75 -10.60 3.55
N LEU A 13 7.72 -10.06 4.29
CA LEU A 13 9.04 -9.71 3.76
C LEU A 13 9.83 -10.97 3.41
N GLU A 14 9.81 -12.00 4.27
CA GLU A 14 10.44 -13.29 3.98
C GLU A 14 9.86 -13.93 2.71
N SER A 15 8.53 -13.93 2.59
CA SER A 15 7.88 -14.45 1.40
C SER A 15 8.23 -13.65 0.14
N ALA A 16 8.44 -12.34 0.25
CA ALA A 16 8.86 -11.51 -0.88
C ALA A 16 10.32 -11.80 -1.26
N LYS A 17 11.23 -11.84 -0.29
CA LYS A 17 12.65 -12.17 -0.48
C LYS A 17 12.85 -13.55 -1.11
N LYS A 18 12.03 -14.54 -0.73
CA LYS A 18 12.06 -15.87 -1.35
C LYS A 18 11.75 -15.85 -2.86
N LEU A 19 10.89 -14.91 -3.30
CA LEU A 19 10.54 -14.75 -4.71
C LEU A 19 11.48 -13.79 -5.45
N TYR A 20 12.04 -12.82 -4.72
CA TYR A 20 12.86 -11.73 -5.23
C TYR A 20 14.09 -11.55 -4.32
N PRO A 21 15.14 -12.36 -4.49
CA PRO A 21 16.34 -12.32 -3.64
C PRO A 21 17.11 -11.00 -3.71
N GLU A 22 16.87 -10.19 -4.75
CA GLU A 22 17.47 -8.86 -4.91
C GLU A 22 16.91 -7.79 -3.96
N ILE A 23 15.86 -8.09 -3.20
CA ILE A 23 15.29 -7.16 -2.22
C ILE A 23 16.32 -6.88 -1.11
N ASP A 24 16.80 -5.64 -1.07
CA ASP A 24 17.50 -5.07 0.08
C ASP A 24 16.54 -4.18 0.86
N ALA A 25 16.22 -4.59 2.09
CA ALA A 25 15.25 -3.90 2.94
C ALA A 25 15.87 -2.80 3.81
N ALA A 26 17.19 -2.55 3.72
CA ALA A 26 17.90 -1.72 4.69
C ALA A 26 17.35 -0.28 4.81
N ASN A 27 16.78 0.26 3.72
CA ASN A 27 16.45 1.69 3.62
C ASN A 27 14.95 2.01 3.58
N VAL A 28 14.09 0.98 3.60
CA VAL A 28 12.64 1.15 3.48
C VAL A 28 11.92 0.32 4.53
N GLU A 29 11.13 0.99 5.37
CA GLU A 29 10.28 0.37 6.37
C GLU A 29 8.83 0.37 5.91
N ILE A 30 8.20 -0.81 5.89
CA ILE A 30 6.78 -0.95 5.53
C ILE A 30 5.98 -1.10 6.82
N ARG A 31 4.90 -0.32 6.94
CA ARG A 31 4.04 -0.29 8.13
C ARG A 31 2.57 -0.34 7.73
N ILE A 32 1.72 -0.70 8.68
CA ILE A 32 0.27 -0.67 8.59
C ILE A 32 -0.26 0.30 9.63
N ASP A 33 -1.20 1.15 9.26
CA ASP A 33 -1.95 1.96 10.21
C ASP A 33 -2.64 1.08 11.27
N GLU A 34 -2.47 1.41 12.54
CA GLU A 34 -2.97 0.60 13.66
C GLU A 34 -4.51 0.50 13.66
N GLN A 35 -5.22 1.61 13.38
CA GLN A 35 -6.69 1.62 13.38
C GLN A 35 -7.28 0.81 12.21
N ASN A 36 -6.51 0.63 11.14
CA ASN A 36 -6.92 -0.08 9.94
C ASN A 36 -6.18 -1.41 9.75
N PHE A 37 -5.44 -1.86 10.77
CA PHE A 37 -4.62 -3.06 10.73
C PHE A 37 -5.43 -4.28 10.31
N ASP A 38 -6.49 -4.63 11.03
CA ASP A 38 -7.29 -5.84 10.78
C ASP A 38 -7.86 -5.86 9.36
N SER A 39 -8.37 -4.72 8.88
CA SER A 39 -8.96 -4.61 7.55
C SER A 39 -7.91 -4.86 6.45
N ILE A 40 -6.73 -4.24 6.58
CA ILE A 40 -5.64 -4.37 5.61
C ILE A 40 -5.04 -5.77 5.70
N PHE A 41 -4.78 -6.26 6.91
CA PHE A 41 -4.20 -7.58 7.15
C PHE A 41 -5.12 -8.67 6.58
N ASN A 42 -6.42 -8.65 6.92
CA ASN A 42 -7.41 -9.59 6.38
C ASN A 42 -7.50 -9.53 4.85
N PHE A 43 -7.38 -8.33 4.26
CA PHE A 43 -7.29 -8.19 2.81
C PHE A 43 -6.03 -8.86 2.25
N LEU A 44 -4.87 -8.75 2.89
CA LEU A 44 -3.63 -9.38 2.42
C LEU A 44 -3.65 -10.90 2.59
N ILE A 45 -4.27 -11.41 3.65
CA ILE A 45 -4.34 -12.85 3.97
C ILE A 45 -5.60 -13.56 3.45
N GLU A 46 -6.42 -12.91 2.63
CA GLU A 46 -7.58 -13.57 2.03
C GLU A 46 -7.16 -14.79 1.20
N SER A 47 -7.80 -15.92 1.46
CA SER A 47 -7.53 -17.19 0.81
C SER A 47 -8.67 -17.64 -0.10
N ASP A 48 -8.33 -18.38 -1.16
CA ASP A 48 -9.31 -19.12 -1.94
C ASP A 48 -9.88 -20.32 -1.15
N LYS A 49 -10.81 -21.06 -1.76
CA LYS A 49 -11.42 -22.26 -1.19
C LYS A 49 -10.41 -23.38 -0.86
N LYS A 50 -9.17 -23.30 -1.36
CA LYS A 50 -8.09 -24.27 -1.12
C LYS A 50 -7.09 -23.76 -0.08
N GLY A 51 -7.38 -22.63 0.59
CA GLY A 51 -6.50 -22.04 1.60
C GLY A 51 -5.30 -21.30 1.02
N LYS A 52 -5.26 -21.04 -0.30
CA LYS A 52 -4.15 -20.31 -0.91
C LYS A 52 -4.41 -18.82 -0.86
N LEU A 53 -3.47 -18.07 -0.31
CA LEU A 53 -3.49 -16.60 -0.29
C LEU A 53 -3.56 -16.02 -1.70
N ILE A 54 -4.68 -15.35 -2.02
CA ILE A 54 -4.98 -14.93 -3.40
C ILE A 54 -4.12 -13.75 -3.86
N ARG A 55 -3.68 -12.89 -2.92
CA ARG A 55 -2.89 -11.69 -3.21
C ARG A 55 -1.40 -11.85 -3.00
N LYS A 56 -0.94 -12.98 -2.43
CA LYS A 56 0.45 -13.21 -2.00
C LYS A 56 1.49 -12.86 -3.06
N LYS A 57 1.34 -13.38 -4.29
CA LYS A 57 2.30 -13.13 -5.38
C LYS A 57 2.33 -11.67 -5.83
N LYS A 58 1.16 -11.04 -5.98
CA LYS A 58 1.06 -9.64 -6.41
C LYS A 58 1.60 -8.71 -5.32
N PHE A 59 1.26 -8.98 -4.06
CA PHE A 59 1.77 -8.22 -2.92
C PHE A 59 3.30 -8.33 -2.80
N ALA A 60 3.87 -9.53 -2.94
CA ALA A 60 5.32 -9.71 -2.97
C ALA A 60 6.00 -8.88 -4.08
N ARG A 61 5.39 -8.82 -5.28
CA ARG A 61 5.90 -8.00 -6.38
C ARG A 61 5.79 -6.50 -6.09
N ILE A 62 4.71 -6.07 -5.44
CA ILE A 62 4.55 -4.67 -4.99
C ILE A 62 5.63 -4.33 -3.95
N LEU A 63 5.83 -5.19 -2.95
CA LEU A 63 6.88 -5.01 -1.93
C LEU A 63 8.26 -4.90 -2.58
N ARG A 64 8.55 -5.72 -3.60
CA ARG A 64 9.79 -5.61 -4.37
C ARG A 64 9.99 -4.20 -4.92
N GLU A 65 9.01 -3.63 -5.64
CA GLU A 65 9.17 -2.28 -6.20
C GLU A 65 9.37 -1.22 -5.12
N ILE A 66 8.61 -1.30 -4.03
CA ILE A 66 8.71 -0.34 -2.93
C ILE A 66 10.09 -0.42 -2.26
N LEU A 67 10.57 -1.62 -1.95
CA LEU A 67 11.84 -1.85 -1.26
C LEU A 67 13.05 -1.52 -2.15
N LEU A 68 12.94 -1.68 -3.47
CA LEU A 68 13.94 -1.21 -4.44
C LEU A 68 13.85 0.30 -4.73
N GLY A 69 12.87 1.00 -4.15
CA GLY A 69 12.68 2.44 -4.35
C GLY A 69 12.05 2.82 -5.69
N ASN A 70 11.49 1.87 -6.42
CA ASN A 70 10.86 2.08 -7.71
C ASN A 70 9.41 2.55 -7.58
N TYR A 71 8.96 3.30 -8.58
CA TYR A 71 7.54 3.54 -8.83
C TYR A 71 7.16 2.83 -10.12
N ASP A 72 6.15 1.97 -10.04
CA ASP A 72 5.58 1.23 -11.16
C ASP A 72 4.09 1.56 -11.20
N ASP A 73 3.63 2.22 -12.27
CA ASP A 73 2.26 2.69 -12.37
C ASP A 73 1.20 1.58 -12.38
N ASP A 74 1.58 0.31 -12.58
CA ASP A 74 0.70 -0.85 -12.51
C ASP A 74 0.71 -1.54 -11.14
N LEU A 75 1.66 -1.20 -10.27
CA LEU A 75 1.88 -1.87 -8.98
C LEU A 75 1.89 -0.90 -7.79
N TYR A 76 2.68 0.15 -7.86
CA TYR A 76 2.89 1.10 -6.79
C TYR A 76 3.31 2.46 -7.35
N GLY A 77 2.46 3.47 -7.18
CA GLY A 77 2.71 4.79 -7.74
C GLY A 77 2.01 5.89 -6.96
N LYS A 78 2.35 7.14 -7.31
CA LYS A 78 1.79 8.35 -6.71
C LYS A 78 0.31 8.52 -7.06
N GLU A 79 -0.46 9.01 -6.10
CA GLU A 79 -1.87 9.38 -6.26
C GLU A 79 -2.07 10.81 -5.70
N GLU A 80 -1.23 11.75 -6.15
CA GLU A 80 -1.30 13.18 -5.80
C GLU A 80 -2.44 13.88 -6.55
N VAL A 81 -3.67 13.48 -6.23
CA VAL A 81 -4.89 13.96 -6.90
C VAL A 81 -5.23 15.42 -6.60
N SER A 82 -4.64 15.98 -5.54
CA SER A 82 -4.75 17.38 -5.12
C SER A 82 -3.56 17.75 -4.23
N SER A 83 -3.43 19.05 -3.92
CA SER A 83 -2.42 19.55 -2.99
C SER A 83 -2.54 18.97 -1.57
N LYS A 84 -3.72 18.42 -1.20
CA LYS A 84 -3.95 17.77 0.09
C LYS A 84 -3.51 16.31 0.10
N ALA A 85 -3.34 15.68 -1.06
CA ALA A 85 -2.89 14.29 -1.20
C ALA A 85 -1.36 14.20 -1.37
N LYS A 86 -0.60 14.98 -0.60
CA LYS A 86 0.87 15.02 -0.69
C LYS A 86 1.49 13.72 -0.19
N ASN A 87 2.48 13.20 -0.92
CA ASN A 87 3.18 11.94 -0.63
C ASN A 87 2.24 10.72 -0.53
N VAL A 88 1.07 10.81 -1.15
CA VAL A 88 0.09 9.72 -1.18
C VAL A 88 0.43 8.80 -2.36
N THR A 89 0.51 7.51 -2.07
CA THR A 89 0.75 6.46 -3.06
C THR A 89 -0.33 5.39 -2.94
N ALA A 90 -0.38 4.47 -3.90
CA ALA A 90 -1.26 3.32 -3.79
C ALA A 90 -0.60 2.03 -4.29
N MET A 91 -0.79 0.95 -3.55
CA MET A 91 -0.56 -0.42 -4.01
C MET A 91 -1.74 -0.86 -4.87
N LYS A 92 -1.47 -1.33 -6.09
CA LYS A 92 -2.49 -1.59 -7.12
C LYS A 92 -2.67 -3.08 -7.33
N PHE A 93 -3.84 -3.58 -6.92
CA PHE A 93 -4.27 -4.97 -7.14
C PHE A 93 -5.26 -4.99 -8.31
N THR A 94 -4.71 -4.82 -9.51
CA THR A 94 -5.46 -4.83 -10.78
C THR A 94 -5.83 -6.25 -11.21
N GLY A 95 -7.00 -6.42 -11.83
CA GLY A 95 -7.58 -7.72 -12.18
C GLY A 95 -9.11 -7.62 -12.25
N SER A 96 -9.82 -8.64 -11.77
CA SER A 96 -11.29 -8.65 -11.73
C SER A 96 -11.87 -7.60 -10.79
N ASN A 97 -11.21 -7.35 -9.66
CA ASN A 97 -11.64 -6.37 -8.66
C ASN A 97 -10.49 -5.37 -8.47
N ASN A 98 -10.63 -4.16 -9.01
CA ASN A 98 -9.60 -3.12 -9.05
C ASN A 98 -9.35 -2.51 -7.66
N TYR A 99 -8.78 -3.31 -6.76
CA TYR A 99 -8.50 -2.91 -5.39
C TYR A 99 -7.22 -2.09 -5.28
N ARG A 100 -7.22 -1.16 -4.34
CA ARG A 100 -6.08 -0.33 -3.96
C ARG A 100 -5.86 -0.43 -2.45
N ILE A 101 -4.60 -0.42 -2.03
CA ILE A 101 -4.24 -0.02 -0.66
C ILE A 101 -3.63 1.37 -0.76
N GLY A 102 -4.34 2.38 -0.26
CA GLY A 102 -3.83 3.74 -0.16
C GLY A 102 -2.76 3.82 0.91
N CYS A 103 -1.65 4.47 0.57
CA CYS A 103 -0.46 4.57 1.40
C CYS A 103 0.00 6.03 1.52
N LYS A 104 0.80 6.33 2.54
CA LYS A 104 1.53 7.60 2.66
C LYS A 104 3.00 7.32 2.89
N GLU A 105 3.84 8.05 2.17
CA GLU A 105 5.30 7.97 2.31
C GLU A 105 5.83 9.06 3.24
N PHE A 106 6.79 8.69 4.08
CA PHE A 106 7.49 9.58 5.01
C PHE A 106 8.99 9.45 4.79
N PHE A 107 9.69 10.59 4.84
CA PHE A 107 11.11 10.70 4.49
C PHE A 107 11.93 11.29 5.64
N ASN A 108 11.67 10.83 6.86
CA ASN A 108 12.37 11.27 8.07
C ASN A 108 13.41 10.20 8.46
N GLY A 109 14.61 10.32 7.89
CA GLY A 109 15.64 9.28 7.93
C GLY A 109 15.42 8.27 6.81
N ASN A 110 15.15 7.01 7.16
CA ASN A 110 14.77 5.98 6.19
C ASN A 110 13.36 6.24 5.62
N LYS A 111 13.12 5.78 4.38
CA LYS A 111 11.80 5.84 3.76
C LYS A 111 10.84 4.96 4.56
N LYS A 112 9.71 5.51 4.99
CA LYS A 112 8.63 4.73 5.60
C LYS A 112 7.40 4.77 4.70
N VAL A 113 6.79 3.61 4.47
CA VAL A 113 5.54 3.50 3.71
C VAL A 113 4.47 2.94 4.64
N VAL A 114 3.47 3.76 4.96
CA VAL A 114 2.36 3.35 5.80
C VAL A 114 1.17 2.99 4.93
N MET A 115 0.69 1.75 5.02
CA MET A 115 -0.57 1.30 4.43
C MET A 115 -1.74 1.74 5.32
N ILE A 116 -2.72 2.44 4.74
CA ILE A 116 -3.73 3.16 5.53
C ILE A 116 -5.13 2.64 5.31
N THR A 117 -5.52 2.35 4.07
CA THR A 117 -6.87 1.81 3.82
C THR A 117 -6.93 1.04 2.51
N ALA A 118 -7.67 -0.08 2.51
CA ALA A 118 -7.97 -0.85 1.31
C ALA A 118 -9.34 -0.45 0.77
N PHE A 119 -9.44 -0.17 -0.54
CA PHE A 119 -10.70 0.22 -1.18
C PHE A 119 -10.75 -0.22 -2.65
N HIS A 120 -11.97 -0.34 -3.18
CA HIS A 120 -12.18 -0.62 -4.59
C HIS A 120 -12.17 0.68 -5.40
N LYS A 121 -11.26 0.79 -6.37
CA LYS A 121 -11.20 1.90 -7.31
C LYS A 121 -12.20 1.64 -8.44
N LYS A 122 -13.19 2.50 -8.60
CA LYS A 122 -14.17 2.38 -9.68
C LYS A 122 -13.45 2.66 -11.00
N SER A 123 -13.66 1.79 -11.98
CA SER A 123 -13.28 2.08 -13.36
C SER A 123 -14.17 3.20 -13.86
N THR A 124 -13.62 4.40 -14.00
CA THR A 124 -14.30 5.51 -14.63
C THR A 124 -13.98 5.48 -16.12
N ASN A 125 -15.01 5.48 -17.00
CA ASN A 125 -14.88 5.57 -18.46
C ASN A 125 -14.36 6.95 -18.95
N GLY A 126 -13.57 7.61 -18.12
CA GLY A 126 -12.95 8.90 -18.31
C GLY A 126 -11.98 9.07 -17.15
N SER A 127 -10.71 9.28 -17.47
CA SER A 127 -9.46 9.14 -16.69
C SER A 127 -9.36 9.80 -15.30
N LYS A 128 -10.45 10.26 -14.69
CA LYS A 128 -10.47 11.00 -13.44
C LYS A 128 -10.97 10.13 -12.28
N ASN A 129 -10.29 10.28 -11.14
CA ASN A 129 -10.72 9.72 -9.87
C ASN A 129 -12.09 10.30 -9.49
N SER A 130 -12.96 9.45 -8.96
CA SER A 130 -14.24 9.86 -8.38
C SER A 130 -14.04 10.75 -7.16
N LYS A 131 -15.05 11.56 -6.81
CA LYS A 131 -15.04 12.39 -5.60
C LYS A 131 -14.76 11.57 -4.33
N LYS A 132 -15.24 10.32 -4.27
CA LYS A 132 -14.99 9.41 -3.13
C LYS A 132 -13.52 9.01 -3.04
N GLU A 133 -12.90 8.67 -4.17
CA GLU A 133 -11.48 8.32 -4.23
C GLU A 133 -10.60 9.51 -3.89
N ILE A 134 -10.94 10.70 -4.41
CA ILE A 134 -10.24 11.94 -4.05
C ILE A 134 -10.31 12.17 -2.54
N ALA A 135 -11.50 12.07 -1.94
CA ALA A 135 -11.66 12.25 -0.49
C ALA A 135 -10.82 11.24 0.33
N ILE A 136 -10.71 9.98 -0.12
CA ILE A 136 -9.85 8.97 0.52
C ILE A 136 -8.38 9.42 0.48
N TYR A 137 -7.88 9.82 -0.70
CA TYR A 137 -6.48 10.23 -0.84
C TYR A 137 -6.17 11.53 -0.08
N GLU A 138 -7.07 12.50 -0.07
CA GLU A 138 -6.90 13.71 0.73
C GLU A 138 -6.89 13.40 2.24
N ALA A 139 -7.75 12.48 2.70
CA ALA A 139 -7.74 12.04 4.09
C ALA A 139 -6.41 11.37 4.45
N ILE A 140 -5.92 10.46 3.61
CA ILE A 140 -4.61 9.81 3.76
C ILE A 140 -3.50 10.87 3.87
N GLY A 141 -3.49 11.85 2.96
CA GLY A 141 -2.51 12.93 2.95
C GLY A 141 -2.49 13.77 4.24
N SER A 142 -3.61 13.85 4.95
CA SER A 142 -3.74 14.60 6.22
C SER A 142 -3.29 13.86 7.48
N TYR A 143 -2.99 12.56 7.39
CA TYR A 143 -2.61 11.74 8.54
C TYR A 143 -1.13 11.90 8.87
N GLU A 144 -0.83 12.10 10.14
CA GLU A 144 0.53 12.17 10.67
C GLU A 144 0.78 10.97 11.58
N TYR A 145 2.01 10.48 11.65
CA TYR A 145 2.36 9.29 12.43
C TYR A 145 3.50 9.57 13.39
N GLU A 146 3.48 8.87 14.52
CA GLU A 146 4.62 8.75 15.43
C GLU A 146 5.39 7.48 15.06
N PHE A 147 6.72 7.61 14.92
CA PHE A 147 7.63 6.55 14.49
C PHE A 147 8.68 6.28 15.54
#